data_AF-A0A662D1X2-F1
#
_entry.id   AF-A0A662D1X2-F1
#
_cell.length_a   1.000
_cell.length_b   1.000
_cell.length_c   1.000
_cell.angle_alpha   90.00
_cell.angle_beta   90.00
_cell.angle_gamma   90.00
#
_symmetry.space_group_name_H-M   'P 1'
#
loop_
_entity.id
_entity.type
_entity.pdbx_description
1 polymer ?
#
loop_
_entity_poly.entity_id
_entity_poly.type
_entity_poly.pdbx_seq_one_letter_code
_entity_poly.pdbx_strand_id
1 'polypeptide(L)'
;MIKRIYKRLSVLSVIVTILLLFNLIGPAFSSVSLPSASFCGGERTITNTLNPDITLGTDGSDIDATAVAITVGIVLFVIWLANISTPPPSYTEYTVVTVPPEAIVEVDGKVVGKSPCKFKLQDPVHAKIAVKKEGYREIQATLTPSAPTKWEIVLKQNPPDSFVKIMEPGWTSIEVAEDIGYDKAWASVVDLLVKRFDIEVLSKENGYVRTAWLYTWTGELRKDYRVRATIKFSQDRSKIEMKSEANYYTGKNWIIGSDTALLETLKADIMGITGQETQ
;
A
#
# COMPACT_ATOMS: atom_id res chain seq x y z
N MET A 1 21.78 12.50 -10.76
CA MET A 1 22.58 13.34 -9.83
C MET A 1 23.01 14.69 -10.41
N ILE A 2 23.24 14.83 -11.72
CA ILE A 2 23.79 16.04 -12.36
C ILE A 2 22.84 17.26 -12.36
N LYS A 3 21.50 17.09 -12.51
CA LYS A 3 20.55 18.22 -12.52
C LYS A 3 20.39 18.97 -11.18
N ARG A 4 20.63 18.32 -10.04
CA ARG A 4 20.55 18.97 -8.71
C ARG A 4 21.78 19.86 -8.43
N ILE A 5 22.91 19.56 -9.05
CA ILE A 5 24.18 20.28 -8.89
C ILE A 5 24.12 21.62 -9.65
N TYR A 6 23.59 21.65 -10.88
CA TYR A 6 23.42 22.89 -11.64
C TYR A 6 22.46 23.89 -10.99
N LYS A 7 21.37 23.42 -10.37
CA LYS A 7 20.41 24.30 -9.69
C LYS A 7 20.99 24.95 -8.42
N ARG A 8 21.87 24.25 -7.69
CA ARG A 8 22.55 24.81 -6.51
C ARG A 8 23.72 25.72 -6.88
N LEU A 9 24.46 25.42 -7.95
CA LEU A 9 25.55 26.29 -8.45
C LEU A 9 25.02 27.63 -8.98
N SER A 10 23.88 27.62 -9.66
CA SER A 10 23.25 28.85 -10.18
C SER A 10 22.81 29.79 -9.05
N VAL A 11 22.18 29.26 -8.00
CA VAL A 11 21.73 30.07 -6.85
C VAL A 11 22.92 30.60 -6.05
N LEU A 12 23.98 29.80 -5.85
CA LEU A 12 25.19 30.25 -5.18
C LEU A 12 25.91 31.34 -5.99
N SER A 13 25.98 31.21 -7.31
CA SER A 13 26.58 32.20 -8.20
C SER A 13 25.84 33.54 -8.12
N VAL A 14 24.51 33.53 -8.13
CA VAL A 14 23.70 34.75 -8.01
C VAL A 14 23.88 35.42 -6.65
N ILE A 15 23.93 34.65 -5.56
CA ILE A 15 24.18 35.18 -4.21
C ILE A 15 25.60 35.76 -4.09
N VAL A 16 26.61 35.09 -4.66
CA VAL A 16 28.00 35.58 -4.68
C VAL A 16 28.13 36.85 -5.52
N THR A 17 27.44 36.97 -6.65
CA THR A 17 27.43 38.19 -7.46
C THR A 17 26.71 39.33 -6.74
N ILE A 18 25.62 39.07 -6.03
CA ILE A 18 24.91 40.07 -5.19
C ILE A 18 25.79 40.52 -4.01
N LEU A 19 26.50 39.61 -3.34
CA LEU A 19 27.42 39.94 -2.25
C LEU A 19 28.66 40.69 -2.75
N LEU A 20 29.20 40.36 -3.92
CA LEU A 20 30.30 41.12 -4.55
C LEU A 20 29.87 42.53 -4.95
N LEU A 21 28.63 42.70 -5.43
CA LEU A 21 28.03 44.01 -5.69
C LEU A 21 27.84 44.81 -4.40
N PHE A 22 27.42 44.18 -3.30
CA PHE A 22 27.32 44.84 -1.99
C PHE A 22 28.70 45.22 -1.40
N ASN A 23 29.73 44.40 -1.61
CA ASN A 23 31.08 44.68 -1.11
C ASN A 23 31.83 45.75 -1.93
N LEU A 24 31.47 45.94 -3.21
CA LEU A 24 31.97 47.05 -4.03
C LEU A 24 31.39 48.42 -3.62
N ILE A 25 30.27 48.44 -2.90
CA ILE A 25 29.64 49.65 -2.33
C ILE A 25 30.22 49.93 -0.91
N GLY A 26 31.16 49.10 -0.45
CA GLY A 26 31.60 48.97 0.95
C GLY A 26 32.58 49.99 1.55
N PRO A 27 33.23 50.93 0.82
CA PRO A 27 33.98 51.98 1.52
C PRO A 27 33.59 53.37 1.00
N ALA A 28 32.42 53.88 1.42
CA ALA A 28 32.12 55.31 1.32
C ALA A 28 31.45 55.88 2.58
N PHE A 29 31.45 55.14 3.69
CA PHE A 29 31.01 55.65 4.99
C PHE A 29 32.15 55.55 6.00
N SER A 30 33.10 56.45 5.91
CA SER A 30 34.01 56.75 7.02
C SER A 30 34.42 58.23 6.94
N SER A 31 34.10 58.93 8.03
CA SER A 31 34.45 60.32 8.37
C SER A 31 33.99 61.44 7.42
N VAL A 32 32.85 62.06 7.76
CA VAL A 32 32.62 63.49 7.47
C VAL A 32 32.86 64.25 8.78
N SER A 33 34.05 64.84 8.91
CA SER A 33 34.26 66.03 9.73
C SER A 33 34.17 67.24 8.82
N LEU A 34 33.39 68.25 9.21
CA LEU A 34 33.26 69.52 8.49
C LEU A 34 34.52 70.37 8.70
N PRO A 35 35.11 70.91 7.62
CA PRO A 35 35.62 72.28 7.70
C PRO A 35 35.01 73.16 6.61
N SER A 36 34.82 74.42 7.00
CA SER A 36 34.30 75.52 6.19
C SER A 36 35.13 75.82 4.93
N ALA A 37 34.41 75.87 3.80
CA ALA A 37 34.58 76.65 2.56
C ALA A 37 35.97 77.15 2.11
N SER A 38 36.32 76.85 0.84
CA SER A 38 36.63 77.89 -0.16
C SER A 38 36.60 77.33 -1.61
N PHE A 39 36.23 78.21 -2.54
CA PHE A 39 35.90 78.04 -3.96
C PHE A 39 37.16 78.01 -4.86
N CYS A 40 37.15 77.29 -5.99
CA CYS A 40 37.61 77.78 -7.31
C CYS A 40 37.54 76.70 -8.42
N GLY A 41 37.16 77.14 -9.62
CA GLY A 41 36.70 76.34 -10.76
C GLY A 41 37.76 75.59 -11.59
N GLY A 42 37.27 74.82 -12.56
CA GLY A 42 38.07 74.14 -13.57
C GLY A 42 37.30 73.07 -14.34
N GLU A 43 36.57 73.47 -15.37
CA GLU A 43 35.78 72.62 -16.27
C GLU A 43 36.68 71.79 -17.21
N ARG A 44 36.43 70.48 -17.34
CA ARG A 44 36.94 69.66 -18.46
C ARG A 44 35.84 68.74 -18.97
N THR A 45 35.45 68.97 -20.23
CA THR A 45 34.48 68.19 -21.00
C THR A 45 35.14 66.95 -21.61
N ILE A 46 34.48 65.78 -21.52
CA ILE A 46 34.75 64.60 -22.35
C ILE A 46 33.48 64.35 -23.19
N THR A 47 33.59 64.37 -24.52
CA THR A 47 32.50 64.12 -25.46
C THR A 47 32.34 62.64 -25.80
N ASN A 48 31.10 62.14 -25.80
CA ASN A 48 30.70 60.78 -26.17
C ASN A 48 30.30 60.70 -27.66
N THR A 49 30.83 59.73 -28.39
CA THR A 49 30.78 59.57 -29.86
C THR A 49 29.62 58.72 -30.39
N LEU A 50 28.47 58.66 -29.71
CA LEU A 50 27.35 57.79 -30.16
C LEU A 50 25.98 58.47 -30.36
N ASN A 51 25.80 59.76 -30.05
CA ASN A 51 24.63 60.54 -30.48
C ASN A 51 24.86 62.05 -30.22
N PRO A 52 24.79 62.96 -31.21
CA PRO A 52 25.15 64.37 -30.97
C PRO A 52 24.10 65.22 -30.22
N ASP A 53 22.89 64.72 -29.94
CA ASP A 53 21.80 65.53 -29.36
C ASP A 53 21.39 65.15 -27.92
N ILE A 54 22.19 64.36 -27.19
CA ILE A 54 21.94 64.08 -25.76
C ILE A 54 23.05 64.71 -24.92
N THR A 55 22.79 65.90 -24.39
CA THR A 55 23.59 66.53 -23.35
C THR A 55 23.09 66.05 -21.98
N LEU A 56 23.85 65.16 -21.32
CA LEU A 56 23.69 64.89 -19.89
C LEU A 56 24.30 66.05 -19.11
N GLY A 57 23.46 67.02 -18.76
CA GLY A 57 23.80 68.04 -17.76
C GLY A 57 23.98 67.38 -16.40
N THR A 58 25.17 67.50 -15.82
CA THR A 58 25.47 67.03 -14.47
C THR A 58 25.15 68.13 -13.46
N ASP A 59 23.87 68.25 -13.12
CA ASP A 59 23.41 69.15 -12.06
C ASP A 59 22.94 68.32 -10.85
N GLY A 60 23.89 67.94 -10.00
CA GLY A 60 23.77 67.88 -8.53
C GLY A 60 22.60 67.21 -7.80
N SER A 61 21.69 66.47 -8.45
CA SER A 61 20.51 65.88 -7.76
C SER A 61 20.04 64.51 -8.27
N ASP A 62 20.69 63.94 -9.30
CA ASP A 62 20.14 62.77 -10.01
C ASP A 62 20.87 61.43 -9.76
N ILE A 63 21.98 61.43 -9.02
CA ILE A 63 22.73 60.20 -8.71
C ILE A 63 21.91 59.27 -7.81
N ASP A 64 21.20 59.84 -6.83
CA ASP A 64 20.32 59.09 -5.93
C ASP A 64 19.06 58.58 -6.67
N ALA A 65 18.49 59.38 -7.57
CA ALA A 65 17.33 58.98 -8.37
C ALA A 65 17.67 57.86 -9.37
N THR A 66 18.85 57.93 -9.99
CA THR A 66 19.31 56.92 -10.96
C THR A 66 19.68 55.60 -10.27
N ALA A 67 20.33 55.65 -9.11
CA ALA A 67 20.64 54.46 -8.31
C ALA A 67 19.37 53.79 -7.76
N VAL A 68 18.38 54.58 -7.33
CA VAL A 68 17.07 54.07 -6.89
C VAL A 68 16.31 53.43 -8.06
N ALA A 69 16.31 54.03 -9.24
CA ALA A 69 15.63 53.48 -10.43
C ALA A 69 16.22 52.13 -10.87
N ILE A 70 17.55 51.99 -10.86
CA ILE A 70 18.23 50.72 -11.17
C ILE A 70 17.89 49.65 -10.13
N THR A 71 17.89 50.02 -8.85
CA THR A 71 17.56 49.10 -7.75
C THR A 71 16.11 48.61 -7.85
N VAL A 72 15.17 49.51 -8.12
CA VAL A 72 13.75 49.15 -8.33
C VAL A 72 13.58 48.26 -9.56
N GLY A 73 14.28 48.55 -10.67
CA GLY A 73 14.26 47.71 -11.86
C GLY A 73 14.77 46.29 -11.61
N ILE A 74 15.87 46.14 -10.86
CA ILE A 74 16.41 44.82 -10.47
C ILE A 74 15.44 44.10 -9.55
N VAL A 75 14.86 44.77 -8.55
CA VAL A 75 13.88 44.16 -7.64
C VAL A 75 12.63 43.70 -8.40
N LEU A 76 12.11 44.52 -9.31
CA LEU A 76 10.98 44.15 -10.15
C LEU A 76 11.33 43.01 -11.11
N PHE A 77 12.55 42.97 -11.66
CA PHE A 77 13.01 41.87 -12.49
C PHE A 77 13.20 40.57 -11.70
N VAL A 78 13.68 40.64 -10.44
CA VAL A 78 13.77 39.48 -9.54
C VAL A 78 12.38 38.98 -9.14
N ILE A 79 11.43 39.88 -8.86
CA ILE A 79 10.02 39.52 -8.59
C ILE A 79 9.38 38.91 -9.84
N TRP A 80 9.68 39.44 -11.03
CA TRP A 80 9.19 38.92 -12.30
C TRP A 80 9.80 37.54 -12.62
N LEU A 81 11.10 37.35 -12.40
CA LEU A 81 11.77 36.04 -12.50
C LEU A 81 11.25 35.03 -11.47
N ALA A 82 10.91 35.47 -10.26
CA ALA A 82 10.32 34.61 -9.23
C ALA A 82 8.87 34.21 -9.58
N ASN A 83 8.14 35.04 -10.33
CA ASN A 83 6.78 34.77 -10.79
C ASN A 83 6.72 34.00 -12.12
N ILE A 84 7.83 33.82 -12.84
CA ILE A 84 7.87 33.08 -14.09
C ILE A 84 8.31 31.64 -13.86
N SER A 85 7.39 30.72 -14.17
CA SER A 85 7.63 29.29 -14.43
C SER A 85 7.81 28.37 -13.23
N THR A 86 6.80 28.28 -12.37
CA THR A 86 6.46 26.95 -11.87
C THR A 86 5.75 26.19 -13.00
N PRO A 87 6.32 25.09 -13.54
CA PRO A 87 5.59 24.27 -14.51
C PRO A 87 4.28 23.79 -13.86
N PRO A 88 3.19 23.66 -14.64
CA PRO A 88 1.94 23.16 -14.10
C PRO A 88 2.17 21.80 -13.43
N PRO A 89 1.44 21.48 -12.34
CA PRO A 89 1.57 20.18 -11.70
C PRO A 89 1.27 19.09 -12.72
N SER A 90 2.22 18.17 -12.88
CA SER A 90 2.07 16.98 -13.73
C SER A 90 1.42 15.87 -12.91
N TYR A 91 0.63 15.03 -13.58
CA TYR A 91 -0.08 13.91 -12.96
C TYR A 91 0.12 12.64 -13.77
N THR A 92 0.32 11.53 -13.06
CA THR A 92 0.36 10.19 -13.63
C THR A 92 -0.95 9.45 -13.31
N GLU A 93 -1.59 8.87 -14.32
CA GLU A 93 -2.81 8.05 -14.16
C GLU A 93 -2.44 6.58 -13.89
N TYR A 94 -3.07 6.00 -12.87
CA TYR A 94 -2.94 4.60 -12.50
C TYR A 94 -4.27 3.86 -12.72
N THR A 95 -4.18 2.61 -13.13
CA THR A 95 -5.32 1.68 -13.26
C THR A 95 -5.08 0.47 -12.37
N VAL A 96 -6.03 0.18 -11.49
CA VAL A 96 -6.01 -1.01 -10.61
C VAL A 96 -7.15 -1.93 -10.97
N VAL A 97 -6.82 -3.17 -11.30
CA VAL A 97 -7.75 -4.26 -11.61
C VAL A 97 -7.48 -5.39 -10.63
N THR A 98 -8.53 -5.97 -10.03
CA THR A 98 -8.39 -7.09 -9.11
C THR A 98 -9.20 -8.29 -9.55
N VAL A 99 -8.74 -9.47 -9.15
CA VAL A 99 -9.47 -10.74 -9.26
C VAL A 99 -9.58 -11.35 -7.86
N PRO A 100 -10.80 -11.47 -7.28
CA PRO A 100 -12.09 -11.01 -7.82
C PRO A 100 -12.20 -9.47 -7.90
N PRO A 101 -13.17 -8.94 -8.69
CA PRO A 101 -13.44 -7.51 -8.78
C PRO A 101 -14.08 -6.96 -7.49
N GLU A 102 -14.39 -5.66 -7.47
CA GLU A 102 -15.03 -4.96 -6.36
C GLU A 102 -14.21 -4.97 -5.06
N ALA A 103 -12.89 -4.82 -5.17
CA ALA A 103 -12.00 -4.58 -4.05
C ALA A 103 -11.86 -3.07 -3.79
N ILE A 104 -11.89 -2.65 -2.54
CA ILE A 104 -11.69 -1.26 -2.14
C ILE A 104 -10.20 -0.93 -2.35
N VAL A 105 -9.94 0.13 -3.10
CA VAL A 105 -8.60 0.69 -3.31
C VAL A 105 -8.49 1.98 -2.50
N GLU A 106 -7.44 2.05 -1.68
CA GLU A 106 -7.07 3.20 -0.88
C GLU A 106 -5.70 3.71 -1.33
N VAL A 107 -5.55 5.04 -1.37
CA VAL A 107 -4.27 5.71 -1.60
C VAL A 107 -4.02 6.69 -0.46
N ASP A 108 -2.89 6.54 0.21
CA ASP A 108 -2.49 7.27 1.42
C ASP A 108 -3.58 7.27 2.51
N GLY A 109 -4.26 6.13 2.64
CA GLY A 109 -5.35 5.93 3.61
C GLY A 109 -6.71 6.50 3.18
N LYS A 110 -6.80 7.14 2.01
CA LYS A 110 -8.07 7.63 1.45
C LYS A 110 -8.63 6.66 0.42
N VAL A 111 -9.89 6.26 0.58
CA VAL A 111 -10.59 5.43 -0.41
C VAL A 111 -10.72 6.20 -1.73
N VAL A 112 -10.16 5.64 -2.81
CA VAL A 112 -10.25 6.22 -4.16
C VAL A 112 -11.37 5.59 -4.98
N GLY A 113 -11.79 4.37 -4.63
CA GLY A 113 -12.90 3.68 -5.28
C GLY A 113 -12.83 2.16 -5.13
N LYS A 114 -13.65 1.45 -5.91
CA LYS A 114 -13.63 -0.01 -6.02
C LYS A 114 -13.04 -0.45 -7.35
N SER A 115 -12.28 -1.54 -7.37
CA SER A 115 -11.68 -2.09 -8.57
C SER A 115 -12.72 -2.74 -9.50
N PRO A 116 -12.55 -2.65 -10.83
CA PRO A 116 -11.53 -1.89 -11.55
C PRO A 116 -11.70 -0.37 -11.40
N CYS A 117 -10.64 0.36 -11.08
CA CYS A 117 -10.68 1.82 -10.96
C CYS A 117 -9.45 2.50 -11.55
N LYS A 118 -9.62 3.79 -11.84
CA LYS A 118 -8.56 4.69 -12.27
C LYS A 118 -8.44 5.88 -11.32
N PHE A 119 -7.23 6.34 -11.07
CA PHE A 119 -6.97 7.54 -10.27
C PHE A 119 -5.68 8.22 -10.74
N LYS A 120 -5.53 9.50 -10.41
CA LYS A 120 -4.37 10.31 -10.80
C LYS A 120 -3.59 10.75 -9.57
N LEU A 121 -2.26 10.66 -9.65
CA LEU A 121 -1.36 11.13 -8.59
C LEU A 121 -0.43 12.19 -9.13
N GLN A 122 -0.13 13.20 -8.30
CA GLN A 122 0.77 14.28 -8.66
C GLN A 122 2.23 13.80 -8.71
N ASP A 123 2.98 14.25 -9.70
CA ASP A 123 4.39 13.91 -9.85
C ASP A 123 5.29 14.77 -8.94
N PRO A 124 6.40 14.21 -8.40
CA PRO A 124 6.81 12.80 -8.52
C PRO A 124 6.05 11.88 -7.55
N VAL A 125 5.52 10.79 -8.08
CA VAL A 125 4.63 9.88 -7.33
C VAL A 125 5.36 9.20 -6.17
N HIS A 126 4.86 9.43 -4.96
CA HIS A 126 5.21 8.71 -3.74
C HIS A 126 3.93 8.53 -2.92
N ALA A 127 3.29 7.37 -3.03
CA ALA A 127 2.02 7.11 -2.35
C ALA A 127 1.94 5.67 -1.85
N LYS A 128 1.27 5.44 -0.73
CA LYS A 128 0.95 4.11 -0.23
C LYS A 128 -0.40 3.66 -0.77
N ILE A 129 -0.43 2.53 -1.45
CA ILE A 129 -1.64 1.90 -1.96
C ILE A 129 -2.00 0.74 -1.03
N ALA A 130 -3.27 0.65 -0.63
CA ALA A 130 -3.84 -0.52 0.02
C ALA A 130 -5.04 -1.03 -0.79
N VAL A 131 -5.13 -2.34 -0.97
CA VAL A 131 -6.23 -3.00 -1.66
C VAL A 131 -6.87 -3.99 -0.70
N LYS A 132 -8.15 -3.79 -0.42
CA LYS A 132 -8.92 -4.53 0.59
C LYS A 132 -10.16 -5.14 -0.03
N LYS A 133 -10.44 -6.39 0.32
CA LYS A 133 -11.72 -7.03 0.02
C LYS A 133 -12.07 -7.97 1.17
N GLU A 134 -13.31 -7.93 1.61
CA GLU A 134 -13.82 -8.80 2.67
C GLU A 134 -13.56 -10.28 2.33
N GLY A 135 -13.02 -11.03 3.30
CA GLY A 135 -12.62 -12.43 3.10
C GLY A 135 -11.31 -12.65 2.34
N TYR A 136 -10.59 -11.58 1.96
CA TYR A 136 -9.30 -11.66 1.27
C TYR A 136 -8.18 -10.98 2.08
N ARG A 137 -6.94 -11.39 1.82
CA ARG A 137 -5.76 -10.75 2.37
C ARG A 137 -5.59 -9.35 1.80
N GLU A 138 -5.40 -8.39 2.70
CA GLU A 138 -5.03 -7.03 2.32
C GLU A 138 -3.65 -7.01 1.65
N ILE A 139 -3.54 -6.23 0.59
CA ILE A 139 -2.28 -5.98 -0.10
C ILE A 139 -1.92 -4.51 0.08
N GLN A 140 -0.71 -4.26 0.57
CA GLN A 140 -0.13 -2.92 0.65
C GLN A 140 1.11 -2.83 -0.23
N ALA A 141 1.24 -1.73 -0.97
CA ALA A 141 2.42 -1.43 -1.76
C ALA A 141 2.71 0.07 -1.75
N THR A 142 3.94 0.45 -2.13
CA THR A 142 4.33 1.85 -2.29
C THR A 142 4.52 2.14 -3.76
N LEU A 143 3.76 3.10 -4.29
CA LEU A 143 3.96 3.65 -5.62
C LEU A 143 5.16 4.58 -5.60
N THR A 144 6.08 4.33 -6.52
CA THR A 144 7.25 5.17 -6.81
C THR A 144 7.16 5.68 -8.26
N PRO A 145 7.98 6.65 -8.67
CA PRO A 145 7.93 7.18 -10.05
C PRO A 145 8.23 6.13 -11.13
N SER A 146 8.83 4.99 -10.76
CA SER A 146 9.12 3.86 -11.66
C SER A 146 8.07 2.74 -11.59
N ALA A 147 7.05 2.86 -10.74
CA ALA A 147 6.02 1.84 -10.61
C ALA A 147 5.19 1.73 -11.90
N PRO A 148 4.72 0.52 -12.29
CA PRO A 148 3.85 0.36 -13.44
C PRO A 148 2.55 1.16 -13.24
N THR A 149 2.00 1.72 -14.31
CA THR A 149 0.73 2.46 -14.26
C THR A 149 -0.48 1.54 -14.24
N LYS A 150 -0.34 0.30 -14.71
CA LYS A 150 -1.39 -0.73 -14.67
C LYS A 150 -1.03 -1.84 -13.69
N TRP A 151 -1.95 -2.11 -12.75
CA TRP A 151 -1.81 -3.13 -11.72
C TRP A 151 -2.91 -4.17 -11.89
N GLU A 152 -2.52 -5.42 -12.08
CA GLU A 152 -3.42 -6.57 -12.09
C GLU A 152 -3.11 -7.43 -10.86
N ILE A 153 -4.06 -7.48 -9.93
CA ILE A 153 -3.85 -8.04 -8.60
C ILE A 153 -4.81 -9.21 -8.38
N VAL A 154 -4.26 -10.41 -8.22
CA VAL A 154 -5.04 -11.58 -7.80
C VAL A 154 -5.04 -11.65 -6.28
N LEU A 155 -6.20 -11.43 -5.68
CA LEU A 155 -6.35 -11.45 -4.22
C LEU A 155 -6.39 -12.90 -3.73
N LYS A 156 -5.72 -13.15 -2.60
CA LYS A 156 -5.74 -14.45 -1.93
C LYS A 156 -6.76 -14.44 -0.82
N GLN A 157 -7.71 -15.38 -0.83
CA GLN A 157 -8.69 -15.51 0.25
C GLN A 157 -8.01 -15.80 1.59
N ASN A 158 -8.64 -15.38 2.68
CA ASN A 158 -8.30 -15.76 4.05
C ASN A 158 -8.80 -17.19 4.34
N PRO A 159 -8.23 -17.88 5.34
CA PRO A 159 -8.84 -19.13 5.78
C PRO A 159 -10.24 -18.85 6.35
N PRO A 160 -11.17 -19.82 6.32
CA PRO A 160 -12.47 -19.69 6.99
C PRO A 160 -12.31 -19.47 8.49
N ASP A 161 -13.30 -18.84 9.14
CA ASP A 161 -13.29 -18.62 10.59
C ASP A 161 -13.30 -19.93 11.40
N SER A 162 -13.83 -21.01 10.80
CA SER A 162 -13.79 -22.37 11.35
C SER A 162 -12.40 -23.01 11.35
N PHE A 163 -11.44 -22.43 10.62
CA PHE A 163 -10.08 -22.97 10.56
C PHE A 163 -9.29 -22.58 11.82
N VAL A 164 -8.88 -23.59 12.58
CA VAL A 164 -8.00 -23.42 13.74
C VAL A 164 -6.66 -24.05 13.44
N LYS A 165 -5.60 -23.22 13.43
CA LYS A 165 -4.23 -23.69 13.25
C LYS A 165 -3.80 -24.53 14.46
N ILE A 166 -3.52 -25.80 14.24
CA ILE A 166 -3.03 -26.75 15.24
C ILE A 166 -2.15 -27.79 14.55
N MET A 167 -1.12 -28.29 15.23
CA MET A 167 -0.20 -29.28 14.66
C MET A 167 -0.83 -30.67 14.59
N GLU A 168 -1.58 -31.04 15.63
CA GLU A 168 -2.19 -32.36 15.77
C GLU A 168 -3.67 -32.19 16.16
N PRO A 169 -4.60 -32.36 15.20
CA PRO A 169 -6.02 -32.30 15.50
C PRO A 169 -6.43 -33.40 16.49
N GLY A 170 -7.10 -32.99 17.57
CA GLY A 170 -7.59 -33.89 18.61
C GLY A 170 -8.75 -34.77 18.14
N TRP A 171 -8.92 -35.90 18.81
CA TRP A 171 -10.08 -36.78 18.66
C TRP A 171 -11.22 -36.28 19.54
N THR A 172 -12.45 -36.38 19.02
CA THR A 172 -13.70 -36.17 19.75
C THR A 172 -14.49 -37.46 19.72
N SER A 173 -15.08 -37.85 20.84
CA SER A 173 -15.78 -39.13 20.97
C SER A 173 -17.26 -38.94 21.25
N ILE A 174 -18.07 -39.87 20.73
CA ILE A 174 -19.52 -39.94 20.94
C ILE A 174 -19.86 -41.37 21.34
N GLU A 175 -20.72 -41.52 22.34
CA GLU A 175 -21.21 -42.84 22.77
C GLU A 175 -22.21 -43.38 21.73
N VAL A 176 -22.16 -44.68 21.51
CA VAL A 176 -23.12 -45.43 20.71
C VAL A 176 -24.17 -46.00 21.66
N ALA A 177 -25.46 -45.78 21.37
CA ALA A 177 -26.51 -46.38 22.17
C ALA A 177 -26.40 -47.93 22.15
N GLU A 178 -26.60 -48.56 23.31
CA GLU A 178 -26.38 -50.01 23.50
C GLU A 178 -27.27 -50.88 22.59
N ASP A 179 -28.42 -50.36 22.18
CA ASP A 179 -29.38 -51.03 21.29
C ASP A 179 -28.99 -50.94 19.80
N ILE A 180 -28.01 -50.10 19.44
CA ILE A 180 -27.51 -49.99 18.08
C ILE A 180 -26.32 -50.93 17.88
N GLY A 181 -26.58 -52.04 17.18
CA GLY A 181 -25.53 -52.95 16.77
C GLY A 181 -24.48 -52.30 15.86
N TYR A 182 -23.23 -52.73 16.01
CA TYR A 182 -22.07 -52.21 15.28
C TYR A 182 -22.28 -52.11 13.77
N ASP A 183 -22.82 -53.16 13.13
CA ASP A 183 -23.03 -53.17 11.68
C ASP A 183 -23.95 -52.06 11.20
N LYS A 184 -24.99 -51.74 11.99
CA LYS A 184 -25.95 -50.67 11.68
C LYS A 184 -25.32 -49.30 11.89
N ALA A 185 -24.60 -49.09 13.01
CA ALA A 185 -23.89 -47.85 13.27
C ALA A 185 -22.81 -47.60 12.20
N TRP A 186 -22.02 -48.61 11.87
CA TRP A 186 -20.99 -48.56 10.84
C TRP A 186 -21.56 -48.19 9.47
N ALA A 187 -22.61 -48.88 9.01
CA ALA A 187 -23.26 -48.58 7.75
C ALA A 187 -23.76 -47.13 7.71
N SER A 188 -24.40 -46.68 8.80
CA SER A 188 -24.94 -45.31 8.90
C SER A 188 -23.83 -44.25 8.83
N VAL A 189 -22.69 -44.47 9.49
CA VAL A 189 -21.52 -43.58 9.42
C VAL A 189 -20.95 -43.51 8.01
N VAL A 190 -20.79 -44.67 7.35
CA VAL A 190 -20.28 -44.71 5.98
C VAL A 190 -21.24 -43.99 5.03
N ASP A 191 -22.54 -44.27 5.13
CA ASP A 191 -23.59 -43.62 4.32
C ASP A 191 -23.64 -42.11 4.52
N LEU A 192 -23.34 -41.62 5.73
CA LEU A 192 -23.21 -40.20 6.02
C LEU A 192 -21.99 -39.60 5.32
N LEU A 193 -20.82 -40.25 5.41
CA LEU A 193 -19.59 -39.74 4.82
C LEU A 193 -19.63 -39.69 3.30
N VAL A 194 -20.09 -40.76 2.64
CA VAL A 194 -20.10 -40.88 1.17
C VAL A 194 -21.01 -39.86 0.49
N LYS A 195 -21.97 -39.25 1.22
CA LYS A 195 -22.82 -38.17 0.70
C LYS A 195 -22.03 -36.89 0.38
N ARG A 196 -20.89 -36.67 1.05
CA ARG A 196 -20.11 -35.42 0.93
C ARG A 196 -18.64 -35.64 0.60
N PHE A 197 -18.12 -36.84 0.87
CA PHE A 197 -16.70 -37.15 0.76
C PHE A 197 -16.46 -38.40 -0.07
N ASP A 198 -15.40 -38.37 -0.87
CA ASP A 198 -14.79 -39.60 -1.35
C ASP A 198 -14.07 -40.30 -0.19
N ILE A 199 -14.09 -41.63 -0.19
CA ILE A 199 -13.43 -42.44 0.83
C ILE A 199 -12.01 -42.80 0.35
N GLU A 200 -11.01 -42.47 1.17
CA GLU A 200 -9.60 -42.76 0.88
C GLU A 200 -9.17 -44.10 1.50
N VAL A 201 -9.60 -44.35 2.73
CA VAL A 201 -9.30 -45.59 3.46
C VAL A 201 -10.55 -46.06 4.17
N LEU A 202 -10.86 -47.35 4.05
CA LEU A 202 -12.01 -47.98 4.69
C LEU A 202 -11.60 -49.34 5.25
N SER A 203 -11.86 -49.58 6.53
CA SER A 203 -11.65 -50.87 7.19
C SER A 203 -12.78 -51.13 8.16
N LYS A 204 -13.77 -51.92 7.70
CA LYS A 204 -14.90 -52.34 8.54
C LYS A 204 -14.46 -53.20 9.72
N GLU A 205 -13.43 -54.03 9.55
CA GLU A 205 -12.93 -54.86 10.66
C GLU A 205 -12.36 -54.00 11.79
N ASN A 206 -11.60 -52.95 11.46
CA ASN A 206 -11.02 -52.05 12.47
C ASN A 206 -11.97 -50.93 12.89
N GLY A 207 -13.13 -50.80 12.22
CA GLY A 207 -14.04 -49.69 12.40
C GLY A 207 -13.40 -48.35 12.05
N TYR A 208 -12.51 -48.33 11.06
CA TYR A 208 -11.73 -47.15 10.67
C TYR A 208 -12.13 -46.67 9.27
N VAL A 209 -12.43 -45.39 9.13
CA VAL A 209 -12.67 -44.74 7.84
C VAL A 209 -11.98 -43.39 7.80
N ARG A 210 -11.31 -43.10 6.68
CA ARG A 210 -10.72 -41.80 6.37
C ARG A 210 -11.18 -41.35 5.00
N THR A 211 -11.62 -40.11 4.93
CA THR A 211 -12.01 -39.49 3.66
C THR A 211 -10.79 -38.97 2.91
N ALA A 212 -10.94 -38.83 1.60
CA ALA A 212 -10.05 -38.01 0.81
C ALA A 212 -10.20 -36.52 1.21
N TRP A 213 -9.29 -35.69 0.69
CA TRP A 213 -9.37 -34.24 0.86
C TRP A 213 -10.52 -33.65 0.04
N LEU A 214 -11.41 -32.92 0.70
CA LEU A 214 -12.50 -32.15 0.10
C LEU A 214 -12.11 -30.67 -0.02
N TYR A 215 -12.29 -30.09 -1.21
CA TYR A 215 -11.90 -28.71 -1.55
C TYR A 215 -13.10 -27.74 -1.66
N THR A 216 -14.31 -28.23 -1.41
CA THR A 216 -15.56 -27.48 -1.58
C THR A 216 -16.29 -27.24 -0.26
N TRP A 217 -15.63 -27.49 0.89
CA TRP A 217 -16.24 -27.37 2.21
C TRP A 217 -16.79 -25.97 2.51
N THR A 218 -16.15 -24.93 1.98
CA THR A 218 -16.58 -23.53 2.15
C THR A 218 -17.74 -23.13 1.25
N GLY A 219 -18.39 -24.09 0.57
CA GLY A 219 -19.47 -23.85 -0.41
C GLY A 219 -18.98 -23.56 -1.84
N GLU A 220 -17.68 -23.32 -2.02
CA GLU A 220 -17.05 -23.05 -3.30
C GLU A 220 -15.76 -23.85 -3.44
N LEU A 221 -15.34 -24.15 -4.68
CA LEU A 221 -14.08 -24.83 -4.93
C LEU A 221 -12.89 -23.92 -4.58
N ARG A 222 -12.17 -24.27 -3.50
CA ARG A 222 -10.99 -23.55 -3.03
C ARG A 222 -9.74 -24.42 -3.11
N LYS A 223 -8.85 -24.15 -4.07
CA LYS A 223 -7.58 -24.90 -4.19
C LYS A 223 -6.60 -24.64 -3.03
N ASP A 224 -6.82 -23.56 -2.30
CA ASP A 224 -6.00 -23.13 -1.16
C ASP A 224 -6.54 -23.63 0.19
N TYR A 225 -7.70 -24.31 0.21
CA TYR A 225 -8.30 -24.81 1.44
C TYR A 225 -8.87 -26.20 1.24
N ARG A 226 -8.57 -27.13 2.15
CA ARG A 226 -9.09 -28.48 2.08
C ARG A 226 -9.31 -29.07 3.46
N VAL A 227 -10.29 -29.94 3.56
CA VAL A 227 -10.63 -30.64 4.80
C VAL A 227 -10.72 -32.14 4.55
N ARG A 228 -10.51 -32.95 5.59
CA ARG A 228 -10.84 -34.38 5.58
C ARG A 228 -11.29 -34.80 6.96
N ALA A 229 -12.07 -35.87 7.01
CA ALA A 229 -12.53 -36.50 8.23
C ALA A 229 -11.84 -37.84 8.42
N THR A 230 -11.54 -38.16 9.67
CA THR A 230 -11.20 -39.52 10.09
C THR A 230 -12.15 -39.94 11.18
N ILE A 231 -12.75 -41.12 11.05
CA ILE A 231 -13.62 -41.74 12.04
C ILE A 231 -13.07 -43.11 12.42
N LYS A 232 -13.16 -43.44 13.70
CA LYS A 232 -12.73 -44.71 14.26
C LYS A 232 -13.69 -45.16 15.36
N PHE A 233 -14.20 -46.39 15.29
CA PHE A 233 -14.89 -47.01 16.40
C PHE A 233 -13.88 -47.49 17.45
N SER A 234 -14.22 -47.34 18.72
CA SER A 234 -13.47 -47.94 19.82
C SER A 234 -13.41 -49.47 19.67
N GLN A 235 -12.48 -50.13 20.35
CA GLN A 235 -12.26 -51.57 20.21
C GLN A 235 -13.50 -52.39 20.65
N ASP A 236 -14.18 -51.92 21.69
CA ASP A 236 -15.43 -52.48 22.22
C ASP A 236 -16.69 -51.99 21.48
N ARG A 237 -16.53 -51.12 20.48
CA ARG A 237 -17.61 -50.55 19.63
C ARG A 237 -18.62 -49.67 20.38
N SER A 238 -18.36 -49.33 21.64
CA SER A 238 -19.20 -48.44 22.44
C SER A 238 -19.07 -46.97 22.06
N LYS A 239 -17.98 -46.58 21.39
CA LYS A 239 -17.72 -45.18 21.02
C LYS A 239 -17.34 -45.02 19.57
N ILE A 240 -17.70 -43.86 19.02
CA ILE A 240 -17.23 -43.36 17.73
C ILE A 240 -16.33 -42.16 18.01
N GLU A 241 -15.06 -42.31 17.68
CA GLU A 241 -14.06 -41.25 17.72
C GLU A 241 -13.93 -40.62 16.34
N MET A 242 -13.87 -39.29 16.27
CA MET A 242 -13.71 -38.55 15.03
C MET A 242 -12.73 -37.40 15.19
N LYS A 243 -12.11 -37.02 14.08
CA LYS A 243 -11.33 -35.79 13.99
C LYS A 243 -11.51 -35.14 12.63
N SER A 244 -11.41 -33.82 12.65
CA SER A 244 -11.36 -32.95 11.47
C SER A 244 -9.91 -32.54 11.23
N GLU A 245 -9.41 -32.73 10.01
CA GLU A 245 -8.12 -32.21 9.58
C GLU A 245 -8.36 -31.18 8.48
N ALA A 246 -7.70 -30.03 8.58
CA ALA A 246 -7.82 -28.94 7.63
C ALA A 246 -6.45 -28.42 7.24
N ASN A 247 -6.28 -28.08 5.96
CA ASN A 247 -5.06 -27.48 5.44
C ASN A 247 -5.39 -26.18 4.70
N TYR A 248 -4.62 -25.13 5.00
CA TYR A 248 -4.71 -23.83 4.32
C TYR A 248 -3.39 -23.44 3.67
N TYR A 249 -3.40 -23.09 2.39
CA TYR A 249 -2.21 -22.73 1.62
C TYR A 249 -1.96 -21.22 1.64
N THR A 250 -0.80 -20.81 2.16
CA THR A 250 -0.45 -19.39 2.25
C THR A 250 0.05 -18.79 0.93
N GLY A 251 0.32 -19.64 -0.07
CA GLY A 251 1.09 -19.28 -1.27
C GLY A 251 2.56 -19.72 -1.20
N LYS A 252 3.04 -20.19 -0.03
CA LYS A 252 4.39 -20.74 0.13
C LYS A 252 4.34 -22.14 0.73
N ASN A 253 3.56 -22.30 1.78
CA ASN A 253 3.46 -23.54 2.54
C ASN A 253 2.01 -23.82 2.94
N TRP A 254 1.72 -25.10 3.18
CA TRP A 254 0.49 -25.53 3.82
C TRP A 254 0.61 -25.32 5.32
N ILE A 255 -0.39 -24.65 5.90
CA ILE A 255 -0.62 -24.60 7.34
C ILE A 255 -1.60 -25.71 7.67
N ILE A 256 -1.22 -26.55 8.64
CA ILE A 256 -2.04 -27.64 9.16
C ILE A 256 -2.93 -27.08 10.29
N GLY A 257 -4.14 -27.60 10.37
CA GLY A 257 -5.11 -27.26 11.39
C GLY A 257 -6.28 -28.23 11.44
N SER A 258 -7.35 -27.77 12.07
CA SER A 258 -8.65 -28.43 12.13
C SER A 258 -9.73 -27.46 11.66
N ASP A 259 -10.82 -27.98 11.10
CA ASP A 259 -12.02 -27.21 10.80
C ASP A 259 -13.11 -27.53 11.84
N THR A 260 -13.42 -26.55 12.69
CA THR A 260 -14.37 -26.72 13.81
C THR A 260 -15.80 -26.88 13.32
N ALA A 261 -16.20 -26.20 12.24
CA ALA A 261 -17.53 -26.34 11.66
C ALA A 261 -17.74 -27.76 11.10
N LEU A 262 -16.72 -28.33 10.45
CA LEU A 262 -16.75 -29.72 10.00
C LEU A 262 -16.87 -30.68 11.18
N LEU A 263 -16.07 -30.48 12.22
CA LEU A 263 -16.08 -31.35 13.40
C LEU A 263 -17.45 -31.35 14.09
N GLU A 264 -18.04 -30.18 14.33
CA GLU A 264 -19.36 -30.06 14.96
C GLU A 264 -20.48 -30.60 14.06
N THR A 265 -20.40 -30.41 12.74
CA THR A 265 -21.37 -30.99 11.79
C THR A 265 -21.32 -32.51 11.83
N LEU A 266 -20.11 -33.10 11.78
CA LEU A 266 -19.95 -34.56 11.88
C LEU A 266 -20.46 -35.07 13.22
N LYS A 267 -20.16 -34.37 14.31
CA LYS A 267 -20.63 -34.72 15.65
C LYS A 267 -22.15 -34.76 15.72
N ALA A 268 -22.82 -33.70 15.26
CA ALA A 268 -24.28 -33.63 15.23
C ALA A 268 -24.90 -34.71 14.33
N ASP A 269 -24.40 -34.87 13.10
CA ASP A 269 -24.92 -35.87 12.16
C ASP A 269 -24.72 -37.30 12.71
N ILE A 270 -23.60 -37.57 13.41
CA ILE A 270 -23.31 -38.88 14.01
C ILE A 270 -24.18 -39.14 15.25
N MET A 271 -24.37 -38.16 16.14
CA MET A 271 -25.29 -38.30 17.28
C MET A 271 -26.70 -38.68 16.83
N GLY A 272 -27.18 -38.06 15.75
CA GLY A 272 -28.49 -38.35 15.18
C GLY A 272 -28.66 -39.80 14.69
N ILE A 273 -27.58 -40.46 14.24
CA ILE A 273 -27.63 -41.86 13.79
C ILE A 273 -27.23 -42.86 14.88
N THR A 274 -26.58 -42.42 15.97
CA THR A 274 -26.23 -43.25 17.12
C THR A 274 -27.29 -43.28 18.22
N GLY A 275 -28.49 -42.73 17.96
CA GLY A 275 -29.63 -42.80 18.87
C GLY A 275 -29.49 -41.96 20.13
N GLN A 276 -28.47 -41.08 20.19
CA GLN A 276 -28.29 -40.15 21.29
C GLN A 276 -29.16 -38.91 21.03
N GLU A 277 -30.19 -38.69 21.84
CA GLU A 277 -30.96 -37.44 21.78
C GLU A 277 -30.09 -36.26 22.23
N THR A 278 -30.25 -35.12 21.55
CA THR A 278 -29.58 -33.87 21.92
C THR A 278 -30.20 -33.37 23.23
N GLN A 279 -29.48 -33.46 24.34
CA GLN A 279 -29.87 -32.81 25.59
C GLN A 279 -29.65 -31.30 25.53
#